data_AF-A0A7S3U4Y4-F1
#
_entry.id   AF-A0A7S3U4Y4-F1
#
_cell.length_a   1.000
_cell.length_b   1.000
_cell.length_c   1.000
_cell.angle_alpha   90.00
_cell.angle_beta   90.00
_cell.angle_gamma   90.00
#
_symmetry.space_group_name_H-M   'P 1'
#
loop_
_entity.id
_entity.type
_entity.pdbx_description
1 polymer ?
#
loop_
_entity_poly.entity_id
_entity_poly.type
_entity_poly.pdbx_seq_one_letter_code
_entity_poly.pdbx_strand_id
1 'polypeptide(L)'
;KMSTQELDEIRDLIDLRQKLCGVTLPGTLFRLPGFGYPGAGPGESAGVGESNVYAWMSVSDNAERAVVSALVFFRDTVGKFPSRLKLRGLRPDLIYDVKEHLPTPVTEGVFNGIFQAAGPRYKHNRALRLSGAVLMGVGLPIHFNFDGDSLLLELTSSGVVRSMSSSRLGVGVGR
;
A
#
# COMPACT_ATOMS: atom_id res chain seq x y z
N LYS A 1 -15.72 -0.61 -29.52
CA LYS A 1 -16.64 -1.55 -28.83
C LYS A 1 -15.78 -2.35 -27.87
N MET A 2 -16.19 -2.48 -26.61
CA MET A 2 -15.48 -3.30 -25.62
C MET A 2 -15.75 -4.79 -25.89
N SER A 3 -14.76 -5.63 -25.61
CA SER A 3 -14.87 -7.08 -25.58
C SER A 3 -15.64 -7.54 -24.33
N THR A 4 -16.09 -8.80 -24.33
CA THR A 4 -16.77 -9.39 -23.16
C THR A 4 -15.86 -9.39 -21.93
N GLN A 5 -14.56 -9.66 -22.10
CA GLN A 5 -13.59 -9.67 -21.02
C GLN A 5 -13.42 -8.28 -20.39
N GLU A 6 -13.30 -7.22 -21.21
CA GLU A 6 -13.23 -5.85 -20.72
C GLU A 6 -14.52 -5.43 -20.00
N LEU A 7 -15.69 -5.90 -20.45
CA LEU A 7 -16.96 -5.64 -19.78
C LEU A 7 -17.04 -6.31 -18.41
N ASP A 8 -16.55 -7.54 -18.27
CA ASP A 8 -16.52 -8.25 -17.00
C ASP A 8 -15.53 -7.59 -16.03
N GLU A 9 -14.34 -7.19 -16.50
CA GLU A 9 -13.38 -6.44 -15.70
C GLU A 9 -13.97 -5.10 -15.19
N ILE A 10 -14.68 -4.37 -16.05
CA ILE A 10 -15.35 -3.13 -15.64
C ILE A 10 -16.42 -3.38 -14.57
N ARG A 11 -17.18 -4.48 -14.66
CA ARG A 11 -18.17 -4.85 -13.64
C ARG A 11 -17.50 -5.11 -12.29
N ASP A 12 -16.42 -5.89 -12.29
CA ASP A 12 -15.65 -6.18 -11.08
C ASP A 12 -15.08 -4.90 -10.45
N LEU A 13 -14.60 -3.96 -11.27
CA LEU A 13 -14.10 -2.66 -10.81
C LEU A 13 -15.22 -1.76 -10.23
N ILE A 14 -16.43 -1.81 -10.80
CA ILE A 14 -17.60 -1.09 -10.27
C ILE A 14 -17.97 -1.65 -8.89
N ASP A 15 -18.04 -2.97 -8.75
CA ASP A 15 -18.37 -3.63 -7.49
C ASP A 15 -17.31 -3.34 -6.42
N LEU A 16 -16.03 -3.38 -6.79
CA LEU A 16 -14.93 -3.00 -5.92
C LEU A 16 -15.05 -1.53 -5.49
N ARG A 17 -15.36 -0.61 -6.41
CA ARG A 17 -15.57 0.80 -6.08
C ARG A 17 -16.71 0.96 -5.08
N GLN A 18 -17.84 0.29 -5.29
CA GLN A 18 -18.99 0.35 -4.37
C GLN A 18 -18.61 -0.17 -2.97
N LYS A 19 -17.82 -1.24 -2.90
CA LYS A 19 -17.33 -1.77 -1.62
C LYS A 19 -16.43 -0.77 -0.87
N LEU A 20 -15.55 -0.08 -1.60
CA LEU A 20 -14.55 0.81 -1.01
C LEU A 20 -15.05 2.25 -0.79
N CYS A 21 -16.12 2.68 -1.48
CA CYS A 21 -16.58 4.07 -1.46
C CYS A 21 -17.02 4.58 -0.09
N GLY A 22 -17.48 3.68 0.79
CA GLY A 22 -17.80 4.02 2.18
C GLY A 22 -16.61 4.50 3.01
N VAL A 23 -15.38 4.28 2.54
CA VAL A 23 -14.15 4.82 3.15
C VAL A 23 -13.52 5.88 2.25
N THR A 24 -13.48 5.69 0.93
CA THR A 24 -12.76 6.61 0.04
C THR A 24 -13.44 7.96 -0.13
N LEU A 25 -14.77 8.02 -0.10
CA LEU A 25 -15.51 9.29 -0.28
C LEU A 25 -15.64 10.11 1.01
N PRO A 26 -16.06 9.55 2.16
CA PRO A 26 -16.23 10.33 3.38
C PRO A 26 -14.98 10.37 4.27
N GLY A 27 -14.03 9.46 4.07
CA GLY A 27 -12.87 9.32 4.94
C GLY A 27 -11.90 10.48 4.84
N THR A 28 -11.09 10.65 5.89
CA THR A 28 -10.02 11.64 5.91
C THR A 28 -8.94 11.28 4.91
N LEU A 29 -8.68 12.18 3.95
CA LEU A 29 -7.68 12.00 2.89
C LEU A 29 -6.30 12.44 3.36
N PHE A 30 -5.32 11.53 3.27
CA PHE A 30 -3.91 11.80 3.50
C PHE A 30 -3.13 11.62 2.21
N ARG A 31 -2.38 12.65 1.81
CA ARG A 31 -1.29 12.48 0.83
C ARG A 31 -0.13 11.77 1.53
N LEU A 32 0.53 10.84 0.84
CA LEU A 32 1.65 10.06 1.35
C LEU A 32 2.94 10.48 0.63
N PRO A 33 3.55 11.63 1.02
CA PRO A 33 4.80 12.09 0.43
C PRO A 33 5.96 11.18 0.83
N GLY A 34 7.05 11.21 0.07
CA GLY A 34 8.26 10.44 0.38
C GLY A 34 8.18 8.97 -0.01
N PHE A 35 7.14 8.56 -0.74
CA PHE A 35 7.10 7.26 -1.40
C PHE A 35 7.83 7.37 -2.73
N GLY A 36 9.00 6.73 -2.82
CA GLY A 36 9.87 6.85 -3.98
C GLY A 36 11.30 6.41 -3.68
N TYR A 37 12.10 6.30 -4.72
CA TYR A 37 13.45 5.76 -4.70
C TYR A 37 14.45 6.82 -4.18
N PRO A 38 15.31 6.50 -3.19
CA PRO A 38 16.29 7.46 -2.67
C PRO A 38 17.30 7.86 -3.75
N GLY A 39 17.43 9.17 -4.00
CA GLY A 39 18.29 9.76 -5.05
C GLY A 39 17.58 10.85 -5.85
N ALA A 40 16.25 10.78 -5.89
CA ALA A 40 15.36 11.87 -6.25
C ALA A 40 15.43 12.93 -5.13
N GLY A 41 15.93 14.13 -5.42
CA GLY A 41 16.26 15.13 -4.40
C GLY A 41 15.07 15.58 -3.54
N PRO A 42 15.28 16.45 -2.53
CA PRO A 42 14.21 16.98 -1.66
C PRO A 42 13.07 17.72 -2.39
N GLY A 43 13.09 17.83 -3.72
CA GLY A 43 12.01 18.34 -4.58
C GLY A 43 11.21 17.29 -5.37
N GLU A 44 11.56 16.00 -5.32
CA GLU A 44 10.97 14.98 -6.22
C GLU A 44 10.02 14.00 -5.51
N SER A 45 9.87 14.07 -4.19
CA SER A 45 8.92 13.22 -3.44
C SER A 45 7.94 14.01 -2.56
N ALA A 46 7.91 15.33 -2.69
CA ALA A 46 6.87 16.17 -2.14
C ALA A 46 5.93 16.57 -3.28
N GLY A 47 4.66 16.17 -3.20
CA GLY A 47 3.67 16.52 -4.22
C GLY A 47 3.64 18.02 -4.53
N VAL A 48 3.30 18.30 -5.79
CA VAL A 48 3.36 19.58 -6.55
C VAL A 48 4.73 19.86 -7.20
N GLY A 49 5.14 18.97 -8.11
CA GLY A 49 6.35 18.97 -8.95
C GLY A 49 6.42 17.70 -9.83
N GLU A 50 7.47 17.51 -10.63
CA GLU A 50 7.77 16.31 -11.45
C GLU A 50 8.12 15.07 -10.58
N SER A 51 7.20 14.65 -9.69
CA SER A 51 7.32 13.36 -8.99
C SER A 51 6.83 12.26 -9.91
N ASN A 52 7.65 11.23 -10.08
CA ASN A 52 7.30 10.01 -10.82
C ASN A 52 6.52 9.00 -9.97
N VAL A 53 6.16 9.36 -8.74
CA VAL A 53 5.46 8.49 -7.81
C VAL A 53 4.40 9.27 -7.04
N TYR A 54 3.20 8.70 -6.96
CA TYR A 54 2.07 9.30 -6.26
C TYR A 54 1.42 8.27 -5.35
N ALA A 55 1.16 8.67 -4.10
CA ALA A 55 0.43 7.84 -3.16
C ALA A 55 -0.47 8.68 -2.25
N TRP A 56 -1.64 8.13 -1.93
CA TRP A 56 -2.60 8.71 -1.01
C TRP A 56 -3.38 7.61 -0.30
N MET A 57 -4.06 7.97 0.77
CA MET A 57 -4.99 7.07 1.45
C MET A 57 -6.16 7.82 2.04
N SER A 58 -7.31 7.17 2.10
CA SER A 58 -8.49 7.62 2.86
C SER A 58 -8.65 6.74 4.08
N VAL A 59 -8.91 7.35 5.23
CA VAL A 59 -9.09 6.65 6.52
C VAL A 59 -10.49 6.94 7.07
N SER A 60 -11.20 5.92 7.54
CA SER A 60 -12.51 6.09 8.19
C SER A 60 -12.41 6.90 9.48
N ASP A 61 -13.50 7.52 9.93
CA ASP A 61 -13.50 8.40 11.11
C ASP A 61 -13.04 7.71 12.40
N ASN A 62 -13.36 6.42 12.56
CA ASN A 62 -12.91 5.59 13.68
C ASN A 62 -11.51 4.98 13.49
N ALA A 63 -10.87 5.27 12.34
CA ALA A 63 -9.61 4.72 11.88
C ALA A 63 -9.55 3.18 11.82
N GLU A 64 -10.68 2.48 11.77
CA GLU A 64 -10.71 1.01 11.67
C GLU A 64 -10.59 0.51 10.24
N ARG A 65 -10.87 1.35 9.24
CA ARG A 65 -10.71 1.03 7.83
C ARG A 65 -9.89 2.10 7.13
N ALA A 66 -9.09 1.68 6.16
CA ALA A 66 -8.42 2.60 5.26
C ALA A 66 -8.31 2.02 3.86
N VAL A 67 -8.22 2.89 2.86
CA VAL A 67 -7.94 2.53 1.48
C VAL A 67 -6.71 3.30 1.04
N VAL A 68 -5.71 2.59 0.53
CA VAL A 68 -4.44 3.18 0.07
C VAL A 68 -4.35 2.98 -1.43
N SER A 69 -3.98 4.02 -2.14
CA SER A 69 -3.71 4.00 -3.57
C SER A 69 -2.31 4.52 -3.82
N ALA A 70 -1.59 3.86 -4.71
CA ALA A 70 -0.31 4.34 -5.19
C ALA A 70 -0.12 3.99 -6.67
N LEU A 71 0.60 4.83 -7.37
CA LEU A 71 0.90 4.67 -8.79
C LEU A 71 2.26 5.28 -9.10
N VAL A 72 2.92 4.72 -10.10
CA VAL A 72 4.26 5.12 -10.51
C VAL A 72 4.31 5.38 -11.99
N PHE A 73 5.05 6.40 -12.36
CA PHE A 73 5.37 6.79 -13.73
C PHE A 73 6.88 6.86 -13.86
N PHE A 74 7.55 5.76 -14.17
CA PHE A 74 9.01 5.75 -14.29
C PHE A 74 9.46 6.16 -15.68
N ARG A 75 10.41 7.09 -15.76
CA ARG A 75 11.26 7.24 -16.96
C ARG A 75 12.50 6.34 -16.95
N ASP A 76 12.83 5.73 -15.80
CA ASP A 76 14.07 4.98 -15.56
C ASP A 76 13.84 3.57 -14.99
N THR A 77 14.89 2.74 -15.03
CA THR A 77 14.88 1.30 -14.67
C THR A 77 14.14 0.97 -13.35
N VAL A 78 13.14 0.11 -13.48
CA VAL A 78 12.30 -0.48 -12.44
C VAL A 78 13.13 -1.32 -11.46
N GLY A 79 12.75 -1.33 -10.17
CA GLY A 79 13.22 -2.35 -9.21
C GLY A 79 14.60 -2.09 -8.59
N LYS A 80 15.24 -0.96 -8.91
CA LYS A 80 16.57 -0.63 -8.40
C LYS A 80 16.62 -0.26 -6.91
N PHE A 81 15.50 0.14 -6.30
CA PHE A 81 15.49 0.43 -4.85
C PHE A 81 14.20 0.01 -4.12
N PRO A 82 14.32 -0.52 -2.89
CA PRO A 82 13.15 -0.90 -2.09
C PRO A 82 12.36 0.34 -1.68
N SER A 83 11.09 0.42 -2.09
CA SER A 83 10.20 1.52 -1.70
C SER A 83 9.42 1.12 -0.44
N ARG A 84 9.48 1.97 0.60
CA ARG A 84 8.67 1.83 1.81
C ARG A 84 7.57 2.88 1.83
N LEU A 85 6.31 2.45 1.76
CA LEU A 85 5.16 3.35 1.88
C LEU A 85 4.77 3.49 3.35
N LYS A 86 5.09 4.62 3.95
CA LYS A 86 4.62 4.96 5.30
C LYS A 86 3.19 5.45 5.25
N LEU A 87 2.31 4.85 6.04
CA LEU A 87 0.90 5.23 6.13
C LEU A 87 0.70 6.37 7.13
N ARG A 88 -0.50 6.95 7.15
CA ARG A 88 -0.88 8.04 8.07
C ARG A 88 -2.33 7.88 8.53
N GLY A 89 -2.67 8.51 9.66
CA GLY A 89 -4.05 8.56 10.17
C GLY A 89 -4.58 7.27 10.79
N LEU A 90 -3.76 6.21 10.87
CA LEU A 90 -4.15 4.96 11.54
C LEU A 90 -4.04 5.09 13.05
N ARG A 91 -4.77 4.24 13.77
CA ARG A 91 -4.61 4.12 15.22
C ARG A 91 -3.39 3.26 15.56
N PRO A 92 -2.43 3.75 16.35
CA PRO A 92 -1.20 3.02 16.65
C PRO A 92 -1.42 1.66 17.33
N ASP A 93 -2.48 1.57 18.13
CA ASP A 93 -2.84 0.43 18.98
C ASP A 93 -3.69 -0.64 18.26
N LEU A 94 -4.22 -0.34 17.07
CA LEU A 94 -4.99 -1.31 16.28
C LEU A 94 -4.08 -2.17 15.41
N ILE A 95 -4.50 -3.42 15.20
CA ILE A 95 -3.91 -4.35 14.24
C ILE A 95 -4.76 -4.31 12.97
N TYR A 96 -4.12 -4.16 11.81
CA TYR A 96 -4.78 -4.12 10.51
C TYR A 96 -4.39 -5.32 9.66
N ASP A 97 -5.39 -5.93 9.05
CA ASP A 97 -5.21 -6.86 7.93
C ASP A 97 -5.14 -6.05 6.63
N VAL A 98 -4.12 -6.30 5.81
CA VAL A 98 -3.87 -5.61 4.54
C VAL A 98 -4.23 -6.52 3.38
N LYS A 99 -5.19 -6.09 2.55
CA LYS A 99 -5.62 -6.79 1.36
C LYS A 99 -5.31 -5.96 0.11
N GLU A 100 -4.66 -6.57 -0.86
CA GLU A 100 -4.45 -5.98 -2.18
C GLU A 100 -5.55 -6.44 -3.15
N HIS A 101 -6.18 -5.49 -3.85
CA HIS A 101 -7.32 -5.76 -4.74
C HIS A 101 -6.97 -5.80 -6.22
N LEU A 102 -5.93 -5.09 -6.64
CA LEU A 102 -5.52 -4.98 -8.04
C LEU A 102 -4.08 -5.50 -8.21
N PRO A 103 -3.85 -6.81 -8.07
CA PRO A 103 -2.54 -7.39 -8.34
C PRO A 103 -2.21 -7.25 -9.83
N THR A 104 -0.94 -7.03 -10.13
CA THR A 104 -0.49 -6.77 -11.49
C THR A 104 -0.60 -8.02 -12.36
N PRO A 105 -1.37 -8.02 -13.47
CA PRO A 105 -1.61 -9.22 -14.28
C PRO A 105 -0.50 -9.53 -15.30
N VAL A 106 0.43 -8.60 -15.48
CA VAL A 106 1.49 -8.66 -16.49
C VAL A 106 2.88 -8.65 -15.87
N THR A 107 3.83 -9.24 -16.58
CA THR A 107 5.26 -9.07 -16.33
C THR A 107 5.88 -8.31 -17.47
N GLU A 108 6.79 -7.39 -17.13
CA GLU A 108 7.68 -6.81 -18.13
C GLU A 108 8.50 -7.93 -18.78
N GLY A 109 8.41 -8.04 -20.11
CA GLY A 109 9.30 -8.88 -20.88
C GLY A 109 10.73 -8.36 -20.79
N VAL A 110 11.69 -9.25 -21.00
CA VAL A 110 13.11 -8.90 -20.95
C VAL A 110 13.41 -7.78 -21.98
N PHE A 111 13.59 -6.55 -21.48
CA PHE A 111 14.24 -5.40 -22.12
C PHE A 111 13.58 -4.61 -23.27
N ASN A 112 12.29 -4.79 -23.61
CA ASN A 112 11.68 -4.06 -24.75
C ASN A 112 10.36 -3.31 -24.47
N GLY A 113 9.93 -3.16 -23.21
CA GLY A 113 8.60 -2.59 -22.91
C GLY A 113 7.42 -3.44 -23.40
N ILE A 114 7.68 -4.69 -23.79
CA ILE A 114 6.66 -5.66 -24.19
C ILE A 114 6.20 -6.41 -22.94
N PHE A 115 4.95 -6.20 -22.53
CA PHE A 115 4.35 -6.88 -21.40
C PHE A 115 3.80 -8.25 -21.80
N GLN A 116 4.09 -9.27 -21.00
CA GLN A 116 3.54 -10.62 -21.16
C GLN A 116 2.55 -10.90 -20.03
N ALA A 117 1.44 -11.55 -20.35
CA ALA A 117 0.51 -12.03 -19.34
C ALA A 117 1.19 -13.09 -18.47
N ALA A 118 1.20 -12.89 -17.15
CA ALA A 118 1.92 -13.77 -16.21
C ALA A 118 1.10 -14.15 -14.98
N GLY A 119 -0.19 -13.79 -14.96
CA GLY A 119 -1.07 -13.99 -13.82
C GLY A 119 -0.91 -12.91 -12.74
N PRO A 120 -1.75 -12.93 -11.70
CA PRO A 120 -1.78 -11.88 -10.68
C PRO A 120 -0.51 -11.86 -9.83
N ARG A 121 0.23 -10.75 -9.87
CA ARG A 121 1.39 -10.47 -9.01
C ARG A 121 1.04 -9.44 -7.96
N TYR A 122 0.88 -9.93 -6.74
CA TYR A 122 0.75 -9.10 -5.56
C TYR A 122 2.07 -8.38 -5.25
N LYS A 123 2.01 -7.14 -4.75
CA LYS A 123 3.20 -6.43 -4.23
C LYS A 123 3.74 -7.05 -2.94
N HIS A 124 2.98 -7.98 -2.35
CA HIS A 124 3.25 -8.62 -1.07
C HIS A 124 3.09 -10.13 -1.21
N ASN A 125 4.11 -10.90 -0.89
CA ASN A 125 4.10 -12.37 -1.04
C ASN A 125 3.36 -13.12 0.08
N ARG A 126 2.69 -12.40 0.99
CA ARG A 126 1.94 -12.97 2.12
C ARG A 126 0.86 -12.02 2.59
N ALA A 127 -0.14 -12.56 3.28
CA ALA A 127 -1.08 -11.76 4.05
C ALA A 127 -0.31 -10.96 5.13
N LEU A 128 -0.52 -9.65 5.16
CA LEU A 128 0.11 -8.77 6.14
C LEU A 128 -0.89 -8.41 7.23
N ARG A 129 -0.46 -8.64 8.47
CA ARG A 129 -1.16 -8.25 9.69
C ARG A 129 -0.22 -7.45 10.57
N LEU A 130 -0.41 -6.14 10.62
CA LEU A 130 0.55 -5.20 11.22
C LEU A 130 -0.18 -4.16 12.07
N SER A 131 0.46 -3.67 13.13
CA SER A 131 -0.12 -2.58 13.91
C SER A 131 -0.08 -1.26 13.15
N GLY A 132 -0.99 -0.35 13.48
CA GLY A 132 -0.97 1.01 12.93
C GLY A 132 0.37 1.71 13.23
N ALA A 133 0.98 1.44 14.39
CA ALA A 133 2.30 1.97 14.72
C ALA A 133 3.39 1.51 13.73
N VAL A 134 3.40 0.22 13.36
CA VAL A 134 4.36 -0.32 12.38
C VAL A 134 4.08 0.23 10.98
N LEU A 135 2.81 0.29 10.58
CA LEU A 135 2.40 0.79 9.26
C LEU A 135 2.75 2.28 9.07
N MET A 136 2.68 3.09 10.12
CA MET A 136 3.03 4.51 10.07
C MET A 136 4.52 4.77 10.30
N GLY A 137 5.18 4.02 11.17
CA GLY A 137 6.60 4.22 11.51
C GLY A 137 7.56 3.58 10.51
N VAL A 138 7.35 2.29 10.23
CA VAL A 138 8.22 1.45 9.39
C VAL A 138 7.76 1.45 7.94
N GLY A 139 6.45 1.46 7.70
CA GLY A 139 5.85 1.42 6.37
C GLY A 139 5.76 0.03 5.74
N LEU A 140 5.01 -0.05 4.64
CA LEU A 140 4.85 -1.26 3.83
C LEU A 140 5.97 -1.35 2.79
N PRO A 141 6.68 -2.50 2.69
CA PRO A 141 7.57 -2.75 1.56
C PRO A 141 6.73 -3.02 0.31
N ILE A 142 6.86 -2.17 -0.70
CA ILE A 142 6.13 -2.29 -1.96
C ILE A 142 7.13 -2.26 -3.12
N HIS A 143 6.92 -3.11 -4.11
CA HIS A 143 7.73 -3.21 -5.31
C HIS A 143 6.84 -3.04 -6.54
N PHE A 144 7.05 -1.98 -7.31
CA PHE A 144 6.42 -1.84 -8.62
C PHE A 144 7.28 -2.47 -9.71
N ASN A 145 6.63 -3.14 -10.63
CA ASN A 145 7.27 -3.98 -11.64
C ASN A 145 7.45 -3.29 -12.99
N PHE A 146 6.84 -2.13 -13.23
CA PHE A 146 7.00 -1.37 -14.47
C PHE A 146 6.44 0.05 -14.37
N ASP A 147 6.68 0.85 -15.41
CA ASP A 147 6.09 2.18 -15.61
C ASP A 147 4.56 2.10 -15.82
N GLY A 148 3.80 2.87 -15.03
CA GLY A 148 2.34 2.82 -15.03
C GLY A 148 1.74 1.74 -14.12
N ASP A 149 2.58 1.01 -13.38
CA ASP A 149 2.12 0.05 -12.39
C ASP A 149 1.42 0.77 -11.22
N SER A 150 0.47 0.07 -10.59
CA SER A 150 -0.38 0.66 -9.57
C SER A 150 -0.63 -0.30 -8.41
N LEU A 151 -1.19 0.26 -7.35
CA LEU A 151 -1.48 -0.44 -6.11
C LEU A 151 -2.79 0.09 -5.52
N LEU A 152 -3.65 -0.84 -5.12
CA LEU A 152 -4.84 -0.56 -4.34
C LEU A 152 -4.92 -1.52 -3.14
N LEU A 153 -4.81 -0.98 -1.94
CA LEU A 153 -4.91 -1.71 -0.68
C LEU A 153 -6.15 -1.32 0.11
N GLU A 154 -6.79 -2.31 0.73
CA GLU A 154 -7.77 -2.14 1.80
C GLU A 154 -7.15 -2.60 3.12
N LEU A 155 -7.25 -1.76 4.13
CA LEU A 155 -6.88 -2.06 5.51
C LEU A 155 -8.16 -2.19 6.33
N THR A 156 -8.25 -3.24 7.13
CA THR A 156 -9.36 -3.45 8.08
C THR A 156 -8.82 -3.85 9.43
N SER A 157 -9.27 -3.18 10.48
CA SER A 157 -8.92 -3.51 11.87
C SER A 157 -9.37 -4.92 12.21
N SER A 158 -8.45 -5.72 12.75
CA SER A 158 -8.68 -7.10 13.20
C SER A 158 -8.44 -7.30 14.70
N GLY A 159 -8.27 -6.19 15.44
CA GLY A 159 -8.14 -6.20 16.90
C GLY A 159 -7.21 -5.12 17.45
N VAL A 160 -6.87 -5.25 18.73
CA VAL A 160 -5.99 -4.32 19.46
C VAL A 160 -4.70 -5.03 19.84
N VAL A 161 -3.57 -4.32 19.78
CA VAL A 161 -2.29 -4.78 20.31
C VAL A 161 -2.45 -5.00 21.82
N ARG A 162 -2.48 -6.27 22.25
CA ARG A 162 -2.47 -6.59 23.67
C ARG A 162 -1.10 -6.23 24.23
N SER A 163 -1.06 -5.27 25.14
CA SER A 163 0.12 -4.98 25.94
C SER A 163 0.58 -6.27 26.61
N MET A 164 1.79 -6.74 26.27
CA MET A 164 2.47 -7.71 27.12
C MET A 164 2.78 -6.98 28.41
N SER A 165 2.07 -7.32 29.49
CA SER A 165 2.48 -6.90 30.82
C SER A 165 3.91 -7.39 31.03
N SER A 166 4.83 -6.43 31.17
CA SER A 166 6.19 -6.71 31.58
C SER A 166 6.13 -7.30 32.98
N SER A 167 6.13 -8.63 33.07
CA SER A 167 6.45 -9.34 34.30
C SER A 167 7.91 -9.02 34.60
N ARG A 168 8.11 -8.07 35.52
CA ARG A 168 9.40 -7.76 36.13
C ARG A 168 10.04 -9.09 36.57
N LEU A 169 11.13 -9.47 35.93
CA LEU A 169 12.06 -10.46 36.45
C LEU A 169 12.69 -9.88 37.72
N GLY A 170 12.02 -10.08 38.84
CA GLY A 170 12.68 -10.09 40.14
C GLY A 170 13.39 -11.43 40.26
N VAL A 171 14.71 -11.44 40.12
CA VAL A 171 15.54 -12.56 40.56
C VAL A 171 16.55 -12.01 41.55
N GLY A 172 16.46 -12.57 42.74
CA GLY A 172 17.09 -12.12 43.97
C GLY A 172 18.60 -12.26 43.97
N VAL A 173 19.20 -11.34 44.72
CA VAL A 173 20.57 -11.44 45.22
C VAL A 173 20.61 -12.57 46.24
N GLY A 174 21.22 -13.70 45.87
CA GLY A 174 21.59 -14.78 46.78
C GLY A 174 23.04 -14.62 47.22
N ARG A 175 23.25 -14.55 48.54
CA ARG A 175 24.55 -14.56 49.21
C ARG A 175 25.19 -15.95 49.18
#